data_AF-X0TJT0-F1
#
_entry.id   AF-X0TJT0-F1
#
_cell.length_a   1.000
_cell.length_b   1.000
_cell.length_c   1.000
_cell.angle_alpha   90.00
_cell.angle_beta   90.00
_cell.angle_gamma   90.00
#
_symmetry.space_group_name_H-M   'P 1'
#
loop_
_entity.id
_entity.type
_entity.pdbx_description
1 polymer ?
#
loop_
_entity_poly.entity_id
_entity_poly.type
_entity_poly.pdbx_seq_one_letter_code
_entity_poly.pdbx_strand_id
1 'polypeptide(L)'
;PETWSEFMNVCAKLKENGITPVIVGNKELWPLGNWAGHIVGNAGGADLYDKVFTLKEDFANPDFIRAFGLFEEMAEKGYFNEGMNGMDADPGMMGFFQGFAAMHPIGSWLVPEALTSAPEDFRYSAFNTPAISWGKGEQPSIIGLSTGYMIHAESPNFDVAVSFLRFFTSLESQILQAEAGDFSSVKGVMEMAEIDPNTVLLAQIFRDAVTIFAPPDTGYPVEIADTFYQGAAFVAGGVKSAEEALEWVDAQLEARRQR
;
A
#
# COMPACT_ATOMS: atom_id res chain seq x y z
N PRO A 1 0.42 13.82 9.70
CA PRO A 1 -0.82 13.71 10.50
C PRO A 1 -0.79 12.36 11.22
N GLU A 2 -1.06 12.30 12.52
CA GLU A 2 -0.96 11.07 13.32
C GLU A 2 -2.28 10.33 13.41
N THR A 3 -3.41 11.05 13.32
CA THR A 3 -4.76 10.48 13.36
C THR A 3 -5.51 10.70 12.06
N TRP A 4 -6.49 9.86 11.76
CA TRP A 4 -7.33 10.02 10.56
C TRP A 4 -8.02 11.39 10.51
N SER A 5 -8.50 11.90 11.66
CA SER A 5 -9.11 13.22 11.74
C SER A 5 -8.12 14.34 11.40
N GLU A 6 -6.87 14.25 11.85
CA GLU A 6 -5.82 15.19 11.44
C GLU A 6 -5.52 15.10 9.94
N PHE A 7 -5.47 13.90 9.39
CA PHE A 7 -5.27 13.68 7.97
C PHE A 7 -6.38 14.32 7.14
N MET A 8 -7.65 14.13 7.52
CA MET A 8 -8.79 14.79 6.86
C MET A 8 -8.72 16.32 6.96
N ASN A 9 -8.21 16.87 8.07
CA ASN A 9 -7.97 18.30 8.21
C ASN A 9 -6.84 18.81 7.31
N VAL A 10 -5.77 18.03 7.12
CA VAL A 10 -4.71 18.36 6.16
C VAL A 10 -5.28 18.35 4.74
N CYS A 11 -6.03 17.31 4.36
CA CYS A 11 -6.68 17.23 3.06
C CYS A 11 -7.62 18.41 2.79
N ALA A 12 -8.41 18.82 3.79
CA ALA A 12 -9.29 19.99 3.70
C ALA A 12 -8.50 21.25 3.35
N LYS A 13 -7.42 21.54 4.12
CA LYS A 13 -6.58 22.72 3.90
C LYS A 13 -5.90 22.70 2.53
N LEU A 14 -5.40 21.55 2.08
CA LEU A 14 -4.81 21.41 0.76
C LEU A 14 -5.84 21.74 -0.33
N LYS A 15 -7.04 21.16 -0.24
CA LYS A 15 -8.12 21.38 -1.20
C LYS A 15 -8.58 22.85 -1.23
N GLU A 16 -8.74 23.48 -0.07
CA GLU A 16 -9.09 24.91 0.06
C GLU A 16 -8.07 25.83 -0.63
N ASN A 17 -6.80 25.41 -0.72
CA ASN A 17 -5.73 26.14 -1.39
C ASN A 17 -5.51 25.68 -2.84
N GLY A 18 -6.45 24.91 -3.42
CA GLY A 18 -6.38 24.44 -4.81
C GLY A 18 -5.35 23.35 -5.06
N ILE A 19 -4.82 22.71 -4.01
CA ILE A 19 -3.86 21.61 -4.10
C ILE A 19 -4.63 20.29 -4.01
N THR A 20 -4.40 19.37 -4.95
CA THR A 20 -4.94 18.01 -4.87
C THR A 20 -4.34 17.31 -3.65
N PRO A 21 -5.15 16.83 -2.68
CA PRO A 21 -4.60 16.21 -1.49
C PRO A 21 -3.86 14.90 -1.76
N VAL A 22 -4.49 13.97 -2.48
CA VAL A 22 -3.97 12.62 -2.69
C VAL A 22 -4.00 12.25 -4.18
N ILE A 23 -2.87 11.80 -4.71
CA ILE A 23 -2.79 11.19 -6.05
C ILE A 23 -2.70 9.67 -5.94
N VAL A 24 -3.52 8.99 -6.73
CA VAL A 24 -3.50 7.55 -6.93
C VAL A 24 -3.63 7.27 -8.43
N GLY A 25 -2.72 6.47 -8.98
CA GLY A 25 -2.97 5.76 -10.23
C GLY A 25 -3.51 4.38 -9.86
N ASN A 26 -4.80 4.11 -10.09
CA ASN A 26 -5.50 2.94 -9.56
C ASN A 26 -6.07 2.01 -10.65
N LYS A 27 -5.59 2.09 -11.88
CA LYS A 27 -6.10 1.26 -12.97
C LYS A 27 -5.85 -0.24 -12.76
N GLU A 28 -4.73 -0.58 -12.14
CA GLU A 28 -4.35 -1.94 -11.74
C GLU A 28 -4.96 -2.36 -10.39
N LEU A 29 -5.73 -1.47 -9.77
CA LEU A 29 -6.47 -1.64 -8.51
C LEU A 29 -5.64 -1.87 -7.25
N TRP A 30 -4.46 -2.50 -7.34
CA TRP A 30 -3.60 -2.77 -6.19
C TRP A 30 -3.15 -1.51 -5.42
N PRO A 31 -2.95 -0.31 -6.03
CA PRO A 31 -2.47 0.84 -5.26
C PRO A 31 -3.47 1.29 -4.19
N LEU A 32 -4.72 1.53 -4.59
CA LEU A 32 -5.80 1.80 -3.63
C LEU A 32 -6.16 0.55 -2.84
N GLY A 33 -6.16 -0.61 -3.48
CA GLY A 33 -6.53 -1.89 -2.89
C GLY A 33 -5.67 -2.27 -1.68
N ASN A 34 -4.36 -2.08 -1.77
CA ASN A 34 -3.43 -2.28 -0.66
C ASN A 34 -3.68 -1.27 0.46
N TRP A 35 -3.89 0.00 0.12
CA TRP A 35 -4.21 1.00 1.14
C TRP A 35 -5.55 0.68 1.83
N ALA A 36 -6.55 0.21 1.08
CA ALA A 36 -7.82 -0.26 1.61
C ALA A 36 -7.65 -1.49 2.50
N GLY A 37 -6.80 -2.44 2.11
CA GLY A 37 -6.38 -3.58 2.94
C GLY A 37 -5.83 -3.12 4.29
N HIS A 38 -4.93 -2.14 4.28
CA HIS A 38 -4.38 -1.57 5.52
C HIS A 38 -5.46 -0.90 6.39
N ILE A 39 -6.36 -0.12 5.78
CA ILE A 39 -7.46 0.56 6.47
C ILE A 39 -8.44 -0.44 7.11
N VAL A 40 -8.82 -1.51 6.40
CA VAL A 40 -9.70 -2.55 6.98
C VAL A 40 -8.98 -3.39 8.04
N GLY A 41 -7.66 -3.60 7.90
CA GLY A 41 -6.83 -4.20 8.93
C GLY A 41 -6.82 -3.38 10.23
N ASN A 42 -6.64 -2.06 10.12
CA ASN A 42 -6.75 -1.14 11.27
C ASN A 42 -8.15 -1.12 11.89
N ALA A 43 -9.20 -1.22 11.06
CA ALA A 43 -10.58 -1.23 11.51
C ALA A 43 -10.97 -2.51 12.25
N GLY A 44 -10.66 -3.68 11.68
CA GLY A 44 -11.13 -4.99 12.14
C GLY A 44 -10.14 -5.81 12.95
N GLY A 45 -8.84 -5.53 12.82
CA GLY A 45 -7.76 -6.33 13.39
C GLY A 45 -7.42 -7.59 12.58
N ALA A 46 -6.31 -8.23 12.94
CA ALA A 46 -5.72 -9.34 12.18
C ALA A 46 -6.62 -10.58 12.05
N ASP A 47 -7.38 -10.92 13.09
CA ASP A 47 -8.27 -12.10 13.06
C ASP A 47 -9.43 -11.92 12.07
N LEU A 48 -10.11 -10.76 12.11
CA LEU A 48 -11.17 -10.47 11.15
C LEU A 48 -10.62 -10.37 9.72
N TYR A 49 -9.47 -9.71 9.56
CA TYR A 49 -8.76 -9.61 8.28
C TYR A 49 -8.47 -10.99 7.67
N ASP A 50 -7.93 -11.95 8.44
CA ASP A 50 -7.71 -13.30 7.93
C ASP A 50 -9.02 -14.02 7.59
N LYS A 51 -10.05 -13.89 8.44
CA LYS A 51 -11.32 -14.58 8.24
C LYS A 51 -12.05 -14.11 6.99
N VAL A 52 -12.09 -12.82 6.70
CA VAL A 52 -12.76 -12.31 5.49
C VAL A 52 -12.00 -12.69 4.22
N PHE A 53 -10.66 -12.57 4.19
CA PHE A 53 -9.87 -12.96 3.02
C PHE A 53 -9.74 -14.49 2.85
N THR A 54 -10.04 -15.28 3.88
CA THR A 54 -10.25 -16.74 3.79
C THR A 54 -11.72 -17.14 3.65
N LEU A 55 -12.60 -16.15 3.46
CA LEU A 55 -14.05 -16.31 3.25
C LEU A 55 -14.78 -17.09 4.36
N LYS A 56 -14.28 -17.01 5.60
CA LYS A 56 -14.93 -17.51 6.82
C LYS A 56 -15.89 -16.49 7.44
N GLU A 57 -15.72 -15.22 7.08
CA GLU A 57 -16.63 -14.11 7.39
C GLU A 57 -16.83 -13.27 6.11
N ASP A 58 -17.89 -12.48 6.09
CA ASP A 58 -18.27 -11.65 4.95
C ASP A 58 -17.55 -10.28 4.98
N PHE A 59 -17.30 -9.72 3.80
CA PHE A 59 -16.69 -8.40 3.64
C PHE A 59 -17.65 -7.29 4.10
N ALA A 60 -18.95 -7.43 3.89
CA ALA A 60 -20.01 -6.49 4.30
C ALA A 60 -20.32 -6.56 5.81
N ASN A 61 -19.28 -6.57 6.65
CA ASN A 61 -19.41 -6.46 8.10
C ASN A 61 -19.32 -4.99 8.56
N PRO A 62 -19.87 -4.64 9.74
CA PRO A 62 -19.92 -3.25 10.20
C PRO A 62 -18.56 -2.54 10.33
N ASP A 63 -17.49 -3.26 10.67
CA ASP A 63 -16.16 -2.67 10.82
C ASP A 63 -15.58 -2.28 9.46
N PHE A 64 -15.76 -3.13 8.44
CA PHE A 64 -15.27 -2.91 7.09
C PHE A 64 -16.10 -1.87 6.34
N ILE A 65 -17.43 -1.87 6.50
CA ILE A 65 -18.30 -0.81 5.97
C ILE A 65 -17.86 0.56 6.51
N ARG A 66 -17.62 0.65 7.82
CA ARG A 66 -17.14 1.91 8.42
C ARG A 66 -15.76 2.32 7.91
N ALA A 67 -14.88 1.35 7.64
CA ALA A 67 -13.55 1.58 7.09
C ALA A 67 -13.60 2.08 5.64
N PHE A 68 -14.43 1.46 4.80
CA PHE A 68 -14.70 1.91 3.44
C PHE A 68 -15.36 3.29 3.41
N GLY A 69 -16.19 3.62 4.41
CA GLY A 69 -16.76 4.95 4.60
C GLY A 69 -15.72 6.07 4.73
N LEU A 70 -14.47 5.75 5.11
CA LEU A 70 -13.38 6.73 5.10
C LEU A 70 -12.99 7.13 3.67
N PHE A 71 -12.95 6.17 2.74
CA PHE A 71 -12.71 6.46 1.32
C PHE A 71 -13.91 7.14 0.66
N GLU A 72 -15.13 6.77 1.06
CA GLU A 72 -16.37 7.43 0.63
C GLU A 72 -16.32 8.92 1.00
N GLU A 73 -16.00 9.24 2.26
CA GLU A 73 -15.87 10.62 2.72
C GLU A 73 -14.76 11.39 1.95
N MET A 74 -13.62 10.75 1.69
CA MET A 74 -12.55 11.35 0.88
C MET A 74 -12.99 11.63 -0.56
N ALA A 75 -13.75 10.71 -1.17
CA ALA A 75 -14.29 10.85 -2.52
C ALA A 75 -15.30 12.00 -2.59
N GLU A 76 -16.26 12.05 -1.67
CA GLU A 76 -17.25 13.13 -1.57
C GLU A 76 -16.62 14.51 -1.40
N LYS A 77 -15.52 14.59 -0.65
CA LYS A 77 -14.78 15.84 -0.44
C LYS A 77 -13.79 16.17 -1.58
N GLY A 78 -13.66 15.30 -2.58
CA GLY A 78 -12.80 15.50 -3.74
C GLY A 78 -11.32 15.56 -3.38
N TYR A 79 -10.89 14.69 -2.46
CA TYR A 79 -9.50 14.61 -1.98
C TYR A 79 -8.61 13.73 -2.85
N PHE A 80 -9.20 12.85 -3.66
CA PHE A 80 -8.50 12.11 -4.71
C PHE A 80 -8.35 12.95 -5.98
N ASN A 81 -7.33 12.64 -6.77
CA ASN A 81 -7.20 13.16 -8.14
C ASN A 81 -8.35 12.64 -9.04
N GLU A 82 -8.80 13.49 -9.95
CA GLU A 82 -9.78 13.08 -10.96
C GLU A 82 -9.21 11.97 -11.85
N GLY A 83 -10.07 11.01 -12.21
CA GLY A 83 -9.70 9.91 -13.11
C GLY A 83 -8.73 8.88 -12.53
N MET A 84 -8.54 8.82 -11.20
CA MET A 84 -7.59 7.88 -10.57
C MET A 84 -7.76 6.42 -11.03
N ASN A 85 -8.99 5.93 -11.20
CA ASN A 85 -9.28 4.56 -11.64
C ASN A 85 -8.95 4.31 -13.12
N GLY A 86 -8.64 5.35 -13.90
CA GLY A 86 -8.17 5.25 -15.29
C GLY A 86 -6.67 5.53 -15.45
N MET A 87 -5.98 5.90 -14.38
CA MET A 87 -4.56 6.24 -14.36
C MET A 87 -3.75 5.02 -13.91
N ASP A 88 -2.74 4.62 -14.69
CA ASP A 88 -1.80 3.56 -14.30
C ASP A 88 -0.95 3.99 -13.09
N ALA A 89 -0.47 3.03 -12.29
CA ALA A 89 0.26 3.28 -11.05
C ALA A 89 1.52 4.14 -11.25
N ASP A 90 2.34 3.81 -12.27
CA ASP A 90 3.58 4.52 -12.57
C ASP A 90 3.32 5.99 -12.96
N PRO A 91 2.40 6.33 -13.89
CA PRO A 91 1.97 7.71 -14.10
C PRO A 91 1.47 8.43 -12.84
N GLY A 92 0.78 7.72 -11.93
CA GLY A 92 0.34 8.29 -10.64
C GLY A 92 1.53 8.70 -9.77
N MET A 93 2.54 7.83 -9.65
CA MET A 93 3.78 8.10 -8.93
C MET A 93 4.59 9.23 -9.58
N MET A 94 4.71 9.24 -10.92
CA MET A 94 5.37 10.34 -11.64
C MET A 94 4.64 11.67 -11.41
N GLY A 95 3.30 11.66 -11.38
CA GLY A 95 2.50 12.85 -11.05
C GLY A 95 2.80 13.40 -9.66
N PHE A 96 3.06 12.53 -8.68
CA PHE A 96 3.50 12.96 -7.34
C PHE A 96 4.87 13.66 -7.39
N PHE A 97 5.85 13.12 -8.11
CA PHE A 97 7.17 13.76 -8.27
C PHE A 97 7.09 15.12 -8.98
N GLN A 98 6.12 15.30 -9.86
CA GLN A 98 5.85 16.58 -10.54
C GLN A 98 4.97 17.53 -9.72
N GLY A 99 4.62 17.17 -8.49
CA GLY A 99 3.85 18.03 -7.58
C GLY A 99 2.37 18.16 -7.92
N PHE A 100 1.78 17.23 -8.69
CA PHE A 100 0.34 17.26 -9.03
C PHE A 100 -0.58 17.01 -7.84
N ALA A 101 -0.06 16.38 -6.77
CA ALA A 101 -0.72 16.27 -5.49
C ALA A 101 0.28 16.31 -4.34
N ALA A 102 -0.21 16.58 -3.13
CA ALA A 102 0.62 16.70 -1.95
C ALA A 102 1.04 15.36 -1.33
N MET A 103 0.24 14.30 -1.53
CA MET A 103 0.45 12.99 -0.91
C MET A 103 0.16 11.86 -1.90
N HIS A 104 0.86 10.73 -1.72
CA HIS A 104 0.72 9.52 -2.55
C HIS A 104 0.81 8.26 -1.65
N PRO A 105 -0.25 7.45 -1.54
CA PRO A 105 -0.24 6.22 -0.74
C PRO A 105 0.51 5.13 -1.51
N ILE A 106 1.74 4.83 -1.10
CA ILE A 106 2.65 3.96 -1.85
C ILE A 106 3.65 3.29 -0.90
N GLY A 107 4.29 2.23 -1.35
CA GLY A 107 5.29 1.51 -0.57
C GLY A 107 6.70 2.10 -0.66
N SER A 108 7.62 1.42 0.04
CA SER A 108 9.01 1.84 0.20
C SER A 108 9.81 1.92 -1.09
N TRP A 109 9.41 1.18 -2.13
CA TRP A 109 10.03 1.23 -3.46
C TRP A 109 9.94 2.62 -4.10
N LEU A 110 9.16 3.56 -3.55
CA LEU A 110 9.20 4.96 -3.99
C LEU A 110 10.58 5.60 -3.78
N VAL A 111 11.35 5.21 -2.76
CA VAL A 111 12.66 5.84 -2.50
C VAL A 111 13.66 5.64 -3.65
N PRO A 112 13.97 4.40 -4.07
CA PRO A 112 14.87 4.20 -5.22
C PRO A 112 14.34 4.88 -6.48
N GLU A 113 13.01 4.83 -6.72
CA GLU A 113 12.39 5.47 -7.88
C GLU A 113 12.49 7.01 -7.83
N ALA A 114 12.37 7.62 -6.65
CA ALA A 114 12.55 9.06 -6.47
C ALA A 114 14.01 9.47 -6.75
N LEU A 115 14.99 8.68 -6.31
CA LEU A 115 16.42 8.95 -6.55
C LEU A 115 16.78 8.94 -8.04
N THR A 116 16.05 8.18 -8.87
CA THR A 116 16.31 8.06 -10.31
C THR A 116 15.44 8.96 -11.17
N SER A 117 14.21 9.24 -10.74
CA SER A 117 13.15 9.75 -11.63
C SER A 117 12.53 11.06 -11.16
N ALA A 118 12.71 11.46 -9.89
CA ALA A 118 12.20 12.73 -9.39
C ALA A 118 13.12 13.91 -9.79
N PRO A 119 12.59 15.14 -9.91
CA PRO A 119 13.41 16.34 -10.05
C PRO A 119 14.44 16.48 -8.92
N GLU A 120 15.63 17.02 -9.20
CA GLU A 120 16.72 17.15 -8.20
C GLU A 120 16.32 18.00 -6.97
N ASP A 121 15.41 18.95 -7.14
CA ASP A 121 14.89 19.81 -6.09
C ASP A 121 13.63 19.24 -5.40
N PHE A 122 13.16 18.06 -5.81
CA PHE A 122 12.04 17.39 -5.16
C PHE A 122 12.35 17.12 -3.69
N ARG A 123 11.40 17.44 -2.81
CA ARG A 123 11.50 17.22 -1.37
C ARG A 123 10.25 16.51 -0.90
N TYR A 124 10.44 15.38 -0.25
CA TYR A 124 9.35 14.58 0.30
C TYR A 124 9.78 13.97 1.63
N SER A 125 8.80 13.43 2.34
CA SER A 125 8.96 12.63 3.55
C SER A 125 7.82 11.61 3.59
N ALA A 126 7.96 10.60 4.43
CA ALA A 126 6.92 9.60 4.66
C ALA A 126 6.21 9.81 6.00
N PHE A 127 5.00 9.27 6.12
CA PHE A 127 4.32 9.00 7.38
C PHE A 127 3.48 7.73 7.20
N ASN A 128 3.21 7.01 8.29
CA ASN A 128 2.38 5.81 8.23
C ASN A 128 0.90 6.18 8.01
N THR A 129 0.08 5.23 7.54
CA THR A 129 -1.38 5.42 7.51
C THR A 129 -1.86 5.91 8.89
N PRO A 130 -2.54 7.07 8.96
CA PRO A 130 -2.92 7.69 10.22
C PRO A 130 -3.82 6.78 11.05
N ALA A 131 -3.67 6.85 12.38
CA ALA A 131 -4.40 5.99 13.30
C ALA A 131 -5.92 6.22 13.22
N ILE A 132 -6.67 5.13 13.20
CA ILE A 132 -8.13 5.11 13.22
C ILE A 132 -8.56 4.86 14.67
N SER A 133 -9.02 5.92 15.35
CA SER A 133 -9.29 5.89 16.80
C SER A 133 -10.38 4.90 17.23
N TRP A 134 -11.29 4.59 16.31
CA TRP A 134 -12.38 3.64 16.54
C TRP A 134 -12.05 2.23 16.05
N GLY A 135 -10.92 2.04 15.36
CA GLY A 135 -10.48 0.76 14.84
C GLY A 135 -10.12 -0.19 15.98
N LYS A 136 -10.44 -1.46 15.78
CA LYS A 136 -10.18 -2.55 16.74
C LYS A 136 -8.80 -3.19 16.54
N GLY A 137 -8.13 -2.90 15.41
CA GLY A 137 -6.80 -3.40 15.12
C GLY A 137 -5.72 -2.72 15.96
N GLU A 138 -4.69 -3.50 16.31
CA GLU A 138 -3.50 -2.98 17.00
C GLU A 138 -2.74 -2.02 16.09
N GLN A 139 -2.40 -0.84 16.62
CA GLN A 139 -1.78 0.27 15.89
C GLN A 139 -0.60 0.82 16.72
N PRO A 140 0.49 1.32 16.09
CA PRO A 140 0.66 1.46 14.63
C PRO A 140 0.84 0.10 13.94
N SER A 141 0.23 -0.06 12.78
CA SER A 141 0.39 -1.23 11.93
C SER A 141 0.93 -0.82 10.56
N ILE A 142 1.41 -1.77 9.78
CA ILE A 142 1.79 -1.55 8.38
C ILE A 142 1.19 -2.62 7.48
N ILE A 143 1.09 -2.32 6.20
CA ILE A 143 1.00 -3.33 5.15
C ILE A 143 2.41 -3.67 4.68
N GLY A 144 2.76 -4.95 4.64
CA GLY A 144 4.12 -5.36 4.36
C GLY A 144 4.22 -6.79 3.88
N LEU A 145 5.17 -7.01 2.98
CA LEU A 145 5.55 -8.33 2.47
C LEU A 145 7.07 -8.42 2.38
N SER A 146 7.59 -9.64 2.39
CA SER A 146 8.97 -9.91 2.01
C SER A 146 8.98 -10.46 0.60
N THR A 147 9.78 -9.85 -0.28
CA THR A 147 10.06 -10.38 -1.61
C THR A 147 11.39 -11.13 -1.59
N GLY A 148 11.60 -12.01 -2.57
CA GLY A 148 12.82 -12.81 -2.65
C GLY A 148 13.00 -13.43 -4.02
N TYR A 149 14.19 -13.98 -4.23
CA TYR A 149 14.57 -14.60 -5.50
C TYR A 149 14.40 -16.12 -5.43
N MET A 150 13.85 -16.69 -6.50
CA MET A 150 13.68 -18.14 -6.66
C MET A 150 14.38 -18.61 -7.94
N ILE A 151 15.01 -19.77 -7.89
CA ILE A 151 15.63 -20.42 -9.05
C ILE A 151 14.75 -21.58 -9.48
N HIS A 152 14.39 -21.64 -10.76
CA HIS A 152 13.65 -22.77 -11.32
C HIS A 152 14.48 -24.06 -11.18
N ALA A 153 13.89 -25.10 -10.58
CA ALA A 153 14.59 -26.33 -10.22
C ALA A 153 15.22 -27.05 -11.43
N GLU A 154 14.63 -26.91 -12.62
CA GLU A 154 15.10 -27.56 -13.85
C GLU A 154 15.89 -26.62 -14.77
N SER A 155 16.34 -25.46 -14.27
CA SER A 155 17.12 -24.52 -15.07
C SER A 155 18.42 -25.19 -15.56
N PRO A 156 18.74 -25.15 -16.88
CA PRO A 156 20.02 -25.66 -17.37
C PRO A 156 21.22 -24.84 -16.85
N ASN A 157 20.96 -23.67 -16.26
CA ASN A 157 21.95 -22.76 -15.69
C ASN A 157 21.86 -22.68 -14.16
N PHE A 158 21.36 -23.73 -13.49
CA PHE A 158 21.08 -23.71 -12.05
C PHE A 158 22.29 -23.24 -11.21
N ASP A 159 23.47 -23.82 -11.41
CA ASP A 159 24.67 -23.46 -10.65
C ASP A 159 25.15 -22.02 -10.89
N VAL A 160 24.97 -21.53 -12.12
CA VAL A 160 25.28 -20.14 -12.49
C VAL A 160 24.29 -19.19 -11.81
N ALA A 161 23.00 -19.51 -11.80
CA ALA A 161 21.98 -18.73 -11.10
C ALA A 161 22.22 -18.70 -9.58
N VAL A 162 22.60 -19.84 -8.98
CA VAL A 162 22.99 -19.90 -7.56
C VAL A 162 24.20 -19.01 -7.29
N SER A 163 25.22 -19.06 -8.14
CA SER A 163 26.43 -18.24 -8.01
C SER A 163 26.10 -16.75 -8.13
N PHE A 164 25.22 -16.39 -9.06
CA PHE A 164 24.74 -15.03 -9.22
C PHE A 164 23.98 -14.55 -7.98
N LEU A 165 23.03 -15.34 -7.45
CA LEU A 165 22.30 -14.94 -6.24
C LEU A 165 23.21 -14.80 -5.03
N ARG A 166 24.25 -15.64 -4.88
CA ARG A 166 25.27 -15.47 -3.82
C ARG A 166 26.04 -14.15 -3.96
N PHE A 167 26.41 -13.77 -5.18
CA PHE A 167 27.03 -12.47 -5.44
C PHE A 167 26.04 -11.34 -5.12
N PHE A 168 24.84 -11.42 -5.68
CA PHE A 168 23.81 -10.39 -5.56
C PHE A 168 23.35 -10.14 -4.11
N THR A 169 23.37 -11.19 -3.29
CA THR A 169 23.07 -11.13 -1.84
C THR A 169 24.32 -11.03 -0.97
N SER A 170 25.49 -10.77 -1.55
CA SER A 170 26.71 -10.48 -0.78
C SER A 170 26.59 -9.16 -0.03
N LEU A 171 27.33 -9.01 1.07
CA LEU A 171 27.37 -7.76 1.85
C LEU A 171 27.68 -6.55 0.97
N GLU A 172 28.68 -6.66 0.09
CA GLU A 172 29.10 -5.57 -0.80
C GLU A 172 27.99 -5.20 -1.79
N SER A 173 27.38 -6.18 -2.48
CA SER A 173 26.31 -5.90 -3.44
C SER A 173 25.05 -5.36 -2.79
N GLN A 174 24.79 -5.72 -1.54
CA GLN A 174 23.63 -5.25 -0.79
C GLN A 174 23.84 -3.88 -0.17
N ILE A 175 25.08 -3.51 0.19
CA ILE A 175 25.43 -2.12 0.54
C ILE A 175 25.08 -1.19 -0.64
N LEU A 176 25.49 -1.56 -1.86
CA LEU A 176 25.15 -0.77 -3.05
C LEU A 176 23.64 -0.62 -3.27
N GLN A 177 22.85 -1.67 -3.02
CA GLN A 177 21.38 -1.57 -3.13
C GLN A 177 20.78 -0.70 -2.03
N ALA A 178 21.27 -0.81 -0.79
CA ALA A 178 20.80 0.03 0.30
C ALA A 178 21.12 1.52 0.09
N GLU A 179 22.30 1.82 -0.47
CA GLU A 179 22.70 3.18 -0.89
C GLU A 179 21.84 3.71 -2.05
N ALA A 180 21.30 2.80 -2.88
CA ALA A 180 20.33 3.13 -3.92
C ALA A 180 18.88 3.29 -3.40
N GLY A 181 18.65 3.17 -2.09
CA GLY A 181 17.35 3.38 -1.45
C GLY A 181 16.57 2.10 -1.12
N ASP A 182 17.06 0.92 -1.52
CA ASP A 182 16.39 -0.35 -1.24
C ASP A 182 16.55 -0.80 0.22
N PHE A 183 15.62 -1.64 0.67
CA PHE A 183 15.77 -2.36 1.93
C PHE A 183 16.59 -3.63 1.73
N SER A 184 17.68 -3.78 2.51
CA SER A 184 18.42 -5.03 2.55
C SER A 184 18.03 -5.89 3.76
N SER A 185 17.84 -7.17 3.52
CA SER A 185 17.67 -8.20 4.55
C SER A 185 19.00 -8.81 5.03
N VAL A 186 20.14 -8.39 4.44
CA VAL A 186 21.46 -8.91 4.81
C VAL A 186 22.00 -8.18 6.04
N LYS A 187 22.30 -8.97 7.08
CA LYS A 187 22.81 -8.47 8.36
C LYS A 187 24.07 -7.62 8.16
N GLY A 188 24.11 -6.44 8.77
CA GLY A 188 25.25 -5.52 8.70
C GLY A 188 25.15 -4.49 7.58
N VAL A 189 24.28 -4.67 6.58
CA VAL A 189 24.14 -3.72 5.47
C VAL A 189 23.61 -2.39 5.96
N MET A 190 22.52 -2.41 6.74
CA MET A 190 21.84 -1.18 7.16
C MET A 190 22.69 -0.35 8.14
N GLU A 191 23.73 -0.93 8.74
CA GLU A 191 24.70 -0.25 9.59
C GLU A 191 25.93 0.27 8.83
N MET A 192 26.22 -0.26 7.65
CA MET A 192 27.42 0.06 6.85
C MET A 192 27.14 0.99 5.67
N ALA A 193 25.95 0.91 5.09
CA ALA A 193 25.56 1.69 3.92
C ALA A 193 25.29 3.17 4.26
N GLU A 194 25.55 4.06 3.30
CA GLU A 194 25.06 5.44 3.33
C GLU A 194 23.58 5.48 2.88
N ILE A 195 22.65 5.39 3.84
CA ILE A 195 21.23 5.20 3.55
C ILE A 195 20.50 6.54 3.42
N ASP A 196 19.61 6.63 2.42
CA ASP A 196 18.72 7.77 2.26
C ASP A 196 17.90 8.03 3.54
N PRO A 197 17.78 9.30 4.01
CA PRO A 197 17.01 9.63 5.21
C PRO A 197 15.55 9.12 5.19
N ASN A 198 14.91 9.07 4.02
CA ASN A 198 13.57 8.50 3.87
C ASN A 198 13.56 6.99 4.05
N THR A 199 14.59 6.28 3.58
CA THR A 199 14.72 4.83 3.85
C THR A 199 14.94 4.57 5.34
N VAL A 200 15.72 5.40 6.04
CA VAL A 200 15.88 5.32 7.51
C VAL A 200 14.54 5.54 8.22
N LEU A 201 13.77 6.54 7.79
CA LEU A 201 12.44 6.83 8.33
C LEU A 201 11.45 5.67 8.09
N LEU A 202 11.43 5.11 6.88
CA LEU A 202 10.61 3.94 6.57
C LEU A 202 11.03 2.72 7.40
N ALA A 203 12.32 2.53 7.65
CA ALA A 203 12.83 1.48 8.53
C ALA A 203 12.34 1.66 9.97
N GLN A 204 12.24 2.92 10.42
CA GLN A 204 11.71 3.24 11.73
C GLN A 204 10.21 2.95 11.81
N ILE A 205 9.42 3.38 10.82
CA ILE A 205 7.98 3.05 10.72
C ILE A 205 7.77 1.53 10.75
N PHE A 206 8.61 0.77 10.03
CA PHE A 206 8.56 -0.69 10.05
C PHE A 206 8.87 -1.28 11.44
N ARG A 207 9.90 -0.78 12.13
CA ARG A 207 10.29 -1.25 13.48
C ARG A 207 9.26 -0.89 14.55
N ASP A 208 8.57 0.23 14.41
CA ASP A 208 7.58 0.71 15.38
C ASP A 208 6.23 -0.01 15.22
N ALA A 209 5.98 -0.64 14.07
CA ALA A 209 4.75 -1.36 13.81
C ALA A 209 4.61 -2.58 14.73
N VAL A 210 3.47 -2.66 15.42
CA VAL A 210 3.13 -3.81 16.29
C VAL A 210 2.39 -4.90 15.53
N THR A 211 1.84 -4.57 14.36
CA THR A 211 1.14 -5.51 13.47
C THR A 211 1.56 -5.27 12.02
N ILE A 212 1.74 -6.37 11.29
CA ILE A 212 2.01 -6.36 9.84
C ILE A 212 0.88 -7.11 9.17
N PHE A 213 0.12 -6.43 8.31
CA PHE A 213 -0.87 -7.05 7.44
C PHE A 213 -0.21 -7.44 6.12
N ALA A 214 -0.45 -8.67 5.66
CA ALA A 214 -0.06 -9.07 4.31
C ALA A 214 -0.92 -8.31 3.29
N PRO A 215 -0.35 -7.80 2.19
CA PRO A 215 -1.13 -7.25 1.09
C PRO A 215 -2.13 -8.29 0.57
N PRO A 216 -3.42 -7.94 0.37
CA PRO A 216 -4.44 -8.92 0.01
C PRO A 216 -4.06 -9.82 -1.18
N ASP A 217 -3.47 -9.26 -2.22
CA ASP A 217 -3.07 -9.95 -3.46
C ASP A 217 -1.84 -10.86 -3.33
N THR A 218 -1.07 -10.72 -2.26
CA THR A 218 0.12 -11.55 -2.01
C THR A 218 -0.04 -12.49 -0.81
N GLY A 219 -0.94 -12.15 0.13
CA GLY A 219 -1.25 -12.97 1.30
C GLY A 219 -2.40 -13.94 1.09
N TYR A 220 -3.29 -13.68 0.12
CA TYR A 220 -4.54 -14.41 -0.07
C TYR A 220 -4.79 -14.73 -1.55
N PRO A 221 -5.77 -15.58 -1.88
CA PRO A 221 -6.11 -15.87 -3.27
C PRO A 221 -6.38 -14.60 -4.08
N VAL A 222 -5.66 -14.44 -5.20
CA VAL A 222 -5.68 -13.24 -6.05
C VAL A 222 -7.09 -12.88 -6.48
N GLU A 223 -7.94 -13.87 -6.74
CA GLU A 223 -9.31 -13.67 -7.15
C GLU A 223 -10.18 -13.00 -6.07
N ILE A 224 -9.87 -13.24 -4.79
CA ILE A 224 -10.54 -12.60 -3.65
C ILE A 224 -10.03 -11.17 -3.50
N ALA A 225 -8.70 -11.00 -3.53
CA ALA A 225 -8.06 -9.70 -3.44
C ALA A 225 -8.51 -8.75 -4.55
N ASP A 226 -8.54 -9.21 -5.81
CA ASP A 226 -8.99 -8.43 -6.96
C ASP A 226 -10.45 -7.98 -6.80
N THR A 227 -11.33 -8.87 -6.33
CA THR A 227 -12.74 -8.51 -6.07
C THR A 227 -12.84 -7.45 -4.97
N PHE A 228 -12.10 -7.60 -3.88
CA PHE A 228 -12.01 -6.59 -2.81
C PHE A 228 -11.47 -5.24 -3.32
N TYR A 229 -10.43 -5.25 -4.16
CA TYR A 229 -9.85 -4.04 -4.74
C TYR A 229 -10.83 -3.32 -5.68
N GLN A 230 -11.63 -4.05 -6.45
CA GLN A 230 -12.72 -3.46 -7.25
C GLN A 230 -13.76 -2.78 -6.35
N GLY A 231 -14.13 -3.40 -5.23
CA GLY A 231 -14.99 -2.79 -4.22
C GLY A 231 -14.44 -1.46 -3.71
N ALA A 232 -13.15 -1.43 -3.32
CA ALA A 232 -12.49 -0.20 -2.88
C ALA A 232 -12.46 0.88 -3.99
N ALA A 233 -12.20 0.49 -5.23
CA ALA A 233 -12.21 1.38 -6.39
C ALA A 233 -13.60 1.97 -6.68
N PHE A 234 -14.69 1.22 -6.47
CA PHE A 234 -16.04 1.75 -6.59
C PHE A 234 -16.33 2.84 -5.56
N VAL A 235 -15.94 2.62 -4.30
CA VAL A 235 -16.17 3.60 -3.23
C VAL A 235 -15.36 4.86 -3.46
N ALA A 236 -14.05 4.72 -3.63
CA ALA A 236 -13.18 5.88 -3.79
C ALA A 236 -13.47 6.65 -5.11
N GLY A 237 -13.99 5.95 -6.13
CA GLY A 237 -14.47 6.54 -7.38
C GLY A 237 -15.87 7.16 -7.31
N GLY A 238 -16.57 7.07 -6.18
CA GLY A 238 -17.93 7.60 -6.00
C GLY A 238 -19.01 6.84 -6.79
N VAL A 239 -18.76 5.58 -7.16
CA VAL A 239 -19.68 4.75 -7.96
C VAL A 239 -20.68 4.01 -7.07
N LYS A 240 -20.28 3.65 -5.86
CA LYS A 240 -21.09 2.93 -4.86
C LYS A 240 -20.81 3.50 -3.48
N SER A 241 -21.79 3.41 -2.58
CA SER A 241 -21.53 3.62 -1.16
C SER A 241 -20.64 2.50 -0.59
N ALA A 242 -20.08 2.71 0.61
CA ALA A 242 -19.29 1.69 1.29
C ALA A 242 -20.05 0.35 1.47
N GLU A 243 -21.31 0.43 1.88
CA GLU A 243 -22.17 -0.75 2.09
C GLU A 243 -22.46 -1.46 0.76
N GLU A 244 -22.92 -0.73 -0.27
CA GLU A 244 -23.22 -1.30 -1.59
C GLU A 244 -22.00 -1.95 -2.25
N ALA A 245 -20.81 -1.39 -2.05
CA ALA A 245 -19.58 -1.93 -2.60
C ALA A 245 -19.20 -3.26 -1.93
N LEU A 246 -19.29 -3.36 -0.60
CA LEU A 246 -18.93 -4.58 0.12
C LEU A 246 -19.98 -5.68 -0.06
N GLU A 247 -21.27 -5.33 -0.10
CA GLU A 247 -22.32 -6.28 -0.47
C GLU A 247 -22.11 -6.83 -1.89
N TRP A 248 -21.66 -5.97 -2.82
CA TRP A 248 -21.29 -6.40 -4.16
C TRP A 248 -20.09 -7.36 -4.14
N VAL A 249 -19.07 -7.11 -3.31
CA VAL A 249 -17.91 -8.02 -3.14
C VAL A 249 -18.38 -9.40 -2.69
N ASP A 250 -19.18 -9.48 -1.63
CA ASP A 250 -19.68 -10.76 -1.11
C ASP A 250 -20.52 -11.50 -2.16
N ALA A 251 -21.40 -10.80 -2.87
CA ALA A 251 -22.21 -11.38 -3.94
C ALA A 251 -21.35 -11.95 -5.08
N GLN A 252 -20.26 -11.27 -5.47
CA GLN A 252 -19.35 -11.77 -6.51
C GLN A 252 -18.59 -13.03 -6.07
N LEU A 253 -18.14 -13.07 -4.80
CA LEU A 253 -17.37 -14.18 -4.27
C LEU A 253 -18.26 -15.43 -4.05
N GLU A 254 -19.50 -15.23 -3.60
CA GLU A 254 -20.47 -16.32 -3.44
C GLU A 254 -20.86 -16.92 -4.80
N ALA A 255 -21.10 -16.08 -5.81
CA ALA A 255 -21.41 -16.57 -7.17
C ALA A 255 -20.28 -17.40 -7.79
N ARG A 256 -19.03 -17.20 -7.36
CA ARG A 256 -17.87 -17.98 -7.82
C ARG A 256 -17.77 -19.33 -7.13
N ARG A 257 -18.11 -19.43 -5.83
CA ARG A 257 -18.14 -20.69 -5.07
C ARG A 257 -19.11 -21.72 -5.64
N GLN A 258 -20.16 -21.25 -6.32
CA GLN A 258 -21.23 -22.07 -6.88
C GLN A 258 -20.92 -22.59 -8.30
N ARG A 259 -19.77 -22.23 -8.89
CA ARG A 259 -19.32 -22.67 -10.22
C ARG A 259 -18.23 -23.73 -10.11
#